data_AF-A0A2K6U2I7-F1
#
_entry.id   AF-A0A2K6U2I7-F1
#
_cell.length_a   1.000
_cell.length_b   1.000
_cell.length_c   1.000
_cell.angle_alpha   90.00
_cell.angle_beta   90.00
_cell.angle_gamma   90.00
#
_symmetry.space_group_name_H-M   'P 1'
#
loop_
_entity.id
_entity.type
_entity.pdbx_description
1 polymer ?
#
loop_
_entity_poly.entity_id
_entity_poly.type
_entity_poly.pdbx_seq_one_letter_code
_entity_poly.pdbx_strand_id
1 'polypeptide(L)'
;MELIFHEKQEGSLCAQHCLNNLFQGEYFSPVELASIAHQLDEEERMRMAEGGVTSEDYRAFLQQPSGNMDDTGFFSIQVITNALKFWGLDVILLNSPAYQNMQYLTCLKLGHFWWICL
;
A
#
# COMPACT_ATOMS: atom_id res chain seq x y z
N MET A 1 5.21 28.86 -9.51
CA MET A 1 5.39 27.64 -8.70
C MET A 1 4.13 27.50 -7.88
N GLU A 2 3.38 26.41 -8.04
CA GLU A 2 2.26 26.15 -7.13
C GLU A 2 2.81 25.78 -5.75
N LEU A 3 2.11 26.21 -4.70
CA LEU A 3 2.52 25.97 -3.31
C LEU A 3 2.26 24.53 -2.85
N ILE A 4 1.35 23.84 -3.53
CA ILE A 4 0.91 22.48 -3.24
C ILE A 4 0.99 21.71 -4.54
N PHE A 5 1.68 20.58 -4.54
CA PHE A 5 1.69 19.67 -5.68
C PHE A 5 0.41 18.83 -5.66
N HIS A 6 -0.34 18.87 -6.76
CA HIS A 6 -1.50 18.01 -6.95
C HIS A 6 -1.52 17.40 -8.37
N GLU A 7 -1.16 16.13 -8.45
CA GLU A 7 -1.34 15.31 -9.65
C GLU A 7 -2.79 14.82 -9.72
N LYS A 8 -3.52 15.30 -10.74
CA LYS A 8 -4.90 14.86 -10.99
C LYS A 8 -4.89 13.45 -11.55
N GLN A 9 -5.85 12.63 -11.10
CA GLN A 9 -5.95 11.27 -11.58
C GLN A 9 -6.40 11.22 -13.04
N GLU A 10 -5.63 10.49 -13.85
CA GLU A 10 -5.97 10.13 -15.23
C GLU A 10 -6.11 8.60 -15.33
N GLY A 11 -7.25 8.13 -15.86
CA GLY A 11 -7.56 6.70 -15.89
C GLY A 11 -7.73 6.07 -14.51
N SER A 12 -7.38 4.79 -14.38
CA SER A 12 -7.55 4.00 -13.14
C SER A 12 -6.28 3.93 -12.27
N LEU A 13 -5.30 4.80 -12.49
CA LEU A 13 -3.98 4.78 -11.84
C LEU A 13 -3.98 5.42 -10.45
N CYS A 14 -4.98 5.11 -9.63
CA CYS A 14 -5.19 5.77 -8.34
C CYS A 14 -3.99 5.63 -7.38
N ALA A 15 -3.28 4.50 -7.41
CA ALA A 15 -2.10 4.27 -6.55
C ALA A 15 -0.94 5.23 -6.86
N GLN A 16 -0.64 5.46 -8.15
CA GLN A 16 0.38 6.42 -8.57
C GLN A 16 0.04 7.81 -8.03
N HIS A 17 -1.14 8.32 -8.37
CA HIS A 17 -1.52 9.68 -8.03
C HIS A 17 -1.66 9.86 -6.52
N CYS A 18 -2.12 8.85 -5.79
CA CYS A 18 -2.16 8.87 -4.34
C CYS A 18 -0.75 9.05 -3.74
N LEU A 19 0.22 8.25 -4.19
CA LEU A 19 1.59 8.31 -3.71
C LEU A 19 2.28 9.63 -4.11
N ASN A 20 2.17 10.06 -5.37
CA ASN A 20 2.79 11.29 -5.83
C ASN A 20 2.23 12.53 -5.12
N ASN A 21 0.91 12.55 -4.86
CA ASN A 21 0.29 13.57 -4.04
C ASN A 21 0.79 13.53 -2.59
N LEU A 22 0.98 12.35 -2.00
CA LEU A 22 1.52 12.21 -0.64
C LEU A 22 2.95 12.77 -0.54
N PHE A 23 3.81 12.45 -1.50
CA PHE A 23 5.21 12.92 -1.53
C PHE A 23 5.39 14.32 -2.11
N GLN A 24 4.30 14.96 -2.54
CA GLN A 24 4.30 16.29 -3.14
C GLN A 24 5.26 16.38 -4.36
N GLY A 25 5.25 15.36 -5.21
CA GLY A 25 6.02 15.31 -6.45
C GLY A 25 5.83 14.03 -7.24
N GLU A 26 6.35 13.98 -8.48
CA GLU A 26 6.27 12.83 -9.39
C GLU A 26 7.36 11.79 -9.06
N TYR A 27 7.16 11.03 -7.98
CA TYR A 27 8.14 10.04 -7.51
C TYR A 27 7.86 8.61 -7.98
N PHE A 28 6.63 8.32 -8.37
CA PHE A 28 6.17 7.00 -8.76
C PHE A 28 5.51 7.02 -10.14
N SER A 29 5.76 5.98 -10.90
CA SER A 29 5.13 5.70 -12.20
C SER A 29 4.38 4.36 -12.19
N PRO A 30 3.48 4.10 -13.15
CA PRO A 30 2.76 2.82 -13.24
C PRO A 30 3.72 1.64 -13.42
N VAL A 31 4.83 1.84 -14.13
CA VAL A 31 5.82 0.81 -14.42
C VAL A 31 6.55 0.38 -13.15
N GLU A 32 6.90 1.34 -12.29
CA GLU A 32 7.52 1.04 -10.99
C GLU A 32 6.55 0.30 -10.08
N LEU A 33 5.28 0.73 -10.01
CA LEU A 33 4.26 0.05 -9.21
C LEU A 33 3.96 -1.36 -9.72
N ALA A 34 3.93 -1.56 -11.05
CA ALA A 34 3.79 -2.89 -11.65
C ALA A 34 4.97 -3.80 -11.31
N SER A 35 6.19 -3.25 -11.27
CA SER A 35 7.39 -4.01 -10.88
C SER A 35 7.30 -4.48 -9.42
N ILE A 36 6.78 -3.64 -8.52
CA ILE A 36 6.52 -4.02 -7.11
C ILE A 36 5.42 -5.08 -7.04
N ALA A 37 4.34 -4.95 -7.81
CA ALA A 37 3.27 -5.94 -7.86
C ALA A 37 3.79 -7.32 -8.29
N HIS A 38 4.59 -7.39 -9.35
CA HIS A 38 5.19 -8.63 -9.82
C HIS A 38 6.17 -9.26 -8.81
N GLN A 39 6.91 -8.45 -8.06
CA GLN A 39 7.77 -8.95 -6.98
C GLN A 39 6.93 -9.61 -5.88
N LEU A 40 5.81 -8.98 -5.50
CA LEU A 40 4.89 -9.55 -4.50
C LEU A 40 4.24 -10.83 -4.99
N ASP A 41 3.80 -10.90 -6.24
CA ASP A 41 3.25 -12.12 -6.83
C ASP A 41 4.27 -13.27 -6.82
N GLU A 42 5.54 -12.98 -7.11
CA GLU A 42 6.63 -13.96 -7.06
C GLU A 42 6.91 -14.42 -5.63
N GLU A 43 6.91 -13.51 -4.67
CA GLU A 43 7.06 -13.85 -3.25
C GLU A 43 5.91 -14.74 -2.77
N GLU A 44 4.67 -14.42 -3.14
CA GLU A 44 3.48 -15.23 -2.85
C GLU A 44 3.58 -16.62 -3.49
N ARG A 45 4.05 -16.68 -4.75
CA ARG A 45 4.31 -17.95 -5.45
C ARG A 45 5.34 -18.81 -4.73
N MET A 46 6.44 -18.21 -4.29
CA MET A 46 7.50 -18.91 -3.57
C MET A 46 7.00 -19.43 -2.22
N ARG A 47 6.17 -18.66 -1.51
CA ARG A 47 5.51 -19.10 -0.27
C ARG A 47 4.58 -20.30 -0.52
N MET A 48 3.79 -20.28 -1.59
CA MET A 48 2.92 -21.41 -1.94
C MET A 48 3.73 -22.66 -2.32
N ALA A 49 4.91 -22.50 -2.93
CA ALA A 49 5.79 -23.61 -3.25
C ALA A 49 6.33 -24.33 -2.00
N GLU A 50 6.42 -23.64 -0.85
CA GLU A 50 6.80 -24.26 0.44
C GLU A 50 5.79 -25.34 0.87
N GLY A 51 4.52 -25.23 0.46
CA GLY A 51 3.47 -26.24 0.66
C GLY A 51 3.56 -27.46 -0.27
N GLY A 52 4.54 -27.47 -1.19
CA GLY A 52 4.77 -28.54 -2.17
C GLY A 52 4.33 -28.14 -3.57
N VAL A 53 5.28 -28.10 -4.51
CA VAL A 53 5.07 -27.70 -5.91
C VAL A 53 4.18 -28.66 -6.72
N THR A 54 3.92 -29.87 -6.22
CA THR A 54 3.01 -30.85 -6.83
C THR A 54 1.60 -30.80 -6.26
N SER A 55 1.35 -29.98 -5.24
CA SER A 55 0.03 -29.85 -4.60
C SER A 55 -1.01 -29.29 -5.58
N GLU A 56 -2.27 -29.64 -5.35
CA GLU A 56 -3.40 -29.07 -6.10
C GLU A 56 -3.49 -27.55 -5.87
N ASP A 57 -3.24 -27.10 -4.64
CA ASP A 57 -3.25 -25.69 -4.26
C ASP A 57 -2.21 -24.86 -5.02
N TYR A 58 -0.98 -25.37 -5.16
CA TYR A 58 0.06 -24.69 -5.94
C TYR A 58 -0.31 -24.60 -7.42
N ARG A 59 -0.87 -25.67 -7.99
CA ARG A 59 -1.33 -25.69 -9.39
C ARG A 59 -2.50 -24.74 -9.63
N ALA A 60 -3.43 -24.66 -8.68
CA ALA A 60 -4.53 -23.72 -8.74
C ALA A 60 -4.04 -22.27 -8.65
N PHE A 61 -3.08 -21.99 -7.75
CA PHE A 61 -2.46 -20.67 -7.62
C PHE A 61 -1.77 -20.22 -8.92
N LEU A 62 -1.04 -21.10 -9.61
CA LEU A 62 -0.38 -20.78 -10.88
C LEU A 62 -1.34 -20.38 -12.01
N GLN A 63 -2.62 -20.74 -11.92
CA GLN A 63 -3.63 -20.38 -12.91
C GLN A 63 -4.35 -19.07 -12.56
N GLN A 64 -4.19 -18.57 -11.33
CA GLN A 64 -4.81 -17.32 -10.90
C GLN A 64 -4.07 -16.13 -11.53
N PRO A 65 -4.80 -15.09 -11.95
CA PRO A 65 -4.18 -13.82 -12.30
C PRO A 65 -3.51 -13.18 -11.07
N SER A 66 -2.66 -12.18 -11.30
CA SER A 66 -2.07 -11.40 -10.21
C SER A 66 -3.16 -10.85 -9.28
N GLY A 67 -2.95 -11.02 -7.98
CA GLY A 67 -3.77 -10.36 -6.96
C GLY A 67 -3.31 -8.93 -6.66
N ASN A 68 -2.11 -8.57 -7.11
CA ASN A 68 -1.46 -7.30 -6.78
C ASN A 68 -1.66 -6.22 -7.86
N MET A 69 -1.94 -6.61 -9.10
CA MET A 69 -2.22 -5.71 -10.21
C MET A 69 -3.26 -6.33 -11.16
N ASP A 70 -4.20 -5.51 -11.66
CA ASP A 70 -5.08 -5.91 -12.76
C ASP A 70 -4.79 -5.18 -14.08
N ASP A 71 -5.32 -5.71 -15.18
CA ASP A 71 -5.15 -5.16 -16.54
C ASP A 71 -5.81 -3.78 -16.72
N THR A 72 -6.61 -3.32 -15.75
CA THR A 72 -7.28 -2.02 -15.80
C THR A 72 -6.47 -0.93 -15.10
N GLY A 73 -5.44 -1.29 -14.32
CA GLY A 73 -4.54 -0.38 -13.63
C GLY A 73 -4.80 -0.23 -12.13
N PHE A 74 -5.60 -1.11 -11.51
CA PHE A 74 -5.72 -1.17 -10.05
C PHE A 74 -4.54 -1.90 -9.43
N PHE A 75 -4.10 -1.40 -8.28
CA PHE A 75 -3.04 -2.00 -7.46
C PHE A 75 -3.57 -2.36 -6.08
N SER A 76 -3.07 -3.46 -5.51
CA SER A 76 -3.40 -3.85 -4.14
C SER A 76 -2.78 -2.89 -3.12
N ILE A 77 -3.31 -2.91 -1.90
CA ILE A 77 -2.73 -2.15 -0.77
C ILE A 77 -1.32 -2.64 -0.42
N GLN A 78 -0.96 -3.90 -0.73
CA GLN A 78 0.38 -4.44 -0.50
C GLN A 78 1.41 -3.74 -1.40
N VAL A 79 1.06 -3.40 -2.63
CA VAL A 79 1.91 -2.63 -3.55
C VAL A 79 2.21 -1.25 -2.96
N ILE A 80 1.19 -0.52 -2.52
CA ILE A 80 1.33 0.81 -1.90
C ILE A 80 2.17 0.73 -0.62
N THR A 81 1.95 -0.30 0.20
CA THR A 81 2.69 -0.49 1.46
C THR A 81 4.17 -0.76 1.19
N ASN A 82 4.51 -1.57 0.19
CA ASN A 82 5.90 -1.83 -0.16
C ASN A 82 6.57 -0.63 -0.84
N ALA A 83 5.83 0.13 -1.66
CA ALA A 83 6.31 1.39 -2.22
C ALA A 83 6.75 2.37 -1.12
N LEU A 84 5.97 2.49 -0.05
CA LEU A 84 6.27 3.36 1.09
C LEU A 84 7.45 2.87 1.95
N LYS A 85 7.62 1.55 2.08
CA LYS A 85 8.75 0.96 2.82
C LYS A 85 10.11 1.35 2.24
N PHE A 86 10.23 1.55 0.92
CA PHE A 86 11.48 2.04 0.31
C PHE A 86 11.91 3.41 0.87
N TRP A 87 10.95 4.20 1.32
CA TRP A 87 11.17 5.52 1.93
C TRP A 87 11.22 5.47 3.45
N GLY A 88 11.22 4.27 4.06
CA GLY A 88 11.19 4.09 5.50
C GLY A 88 9.87 4.48 6.15
N LEU A 89 8.77 4.47 5.39
CA LEU A 89 7.42 4.78 5.87
C LEU A 89 6.61 3.50 6.04
N ASP A 90 5.86 3.42 7.15
CA ASP A 90 4.93 2.34 7.44
C ASP A 90 3.48 2.79 7.31
N VAL A 91 2.62 1.88 6.84
CA VAL A 91 1.18 2.10 6.74
C VAL A 91 0.49 1.47 7.95
N ILE A 92 -0.27 2.27 8.67
CA ILE A 92 -1.09 1.81 9.81
C ILE A 92 -2.55 2.01 9.48
N LEU A 93 -3.35 0.95 9.66
CA LEU A 93 -4.79 1.02 9.52
C LEU A 93 -5.41 1.83 10.66
N LEU A 94 -6.14 2.88 10.31
CA LEU A 94 -6.86 3.74 11.25
C LEU A 94 -7.82 2.96 12.15
N ASN A 95 -8.44 1.92 11.61
CA ASN A 95 -9.40 1.06 12.32
C ASN A 95 -8.75 -0.10 13.07
N SER A 96 -7.41 -0.17 13.12
CA SER A 96 -6.75 -1.23 13.89
C SER A 96 -6.98 -1.02 15.40
N PRO A 97 -7.27 -2.07 16.19
CA PRO A 97 -7.43 -1.93 17.62
C PRO A 97 -6.22 -1.30 18.30
N ALA A 98 -5.01 -1.58 17.80
CA ALA A 98 -3.77 -0.98 18.31
C ALA A 98 -3.77 0.55 18.15
N TYR A 99 -4.12 1.06 16.96
CA TYR A 99 -4.16 2.49 16.71
C TYR A 99 -5.33 3.18 17.44
N GLN A 100 -6.51 2.57 17.46
CA GLN A 100 -7.66 3.09 18.20
C GLN A 100 -7.37 3.19 19.70
N ASN A 101 -6.78 2.14 20.30
CA ASN A 101 -6.38 2.17 21.70
C ASN A 101 -5.31 3.24 21.98
N MET A 102 -4.40 3.49 21.05
CA MET A 102 -3.42 4.57 21.15
C MET A 102 -4.09 5.96 21.09
N GLN A 103 -5.07 6.17 20.20
CA GLN A 103 -5.87 7.40 20.15
C GLN A 103 -6.65 7.64 21.44
N TYR A 104 -7.27 6.60 22.00
CA TYR A 104 -7.95 6.68 23.29
C TYR A 104 -6.96 7.03 24.41
N LEU A 105 -5.76 6.45 24.42
CA LEU A 105 -4.74 6.75 25.41
C LEU A 105 -4.18 8.18 25.26
N THR A 106 -3.99 8.69 24.05
CA THR A 106 -3.62 10.10 23.83
C THR A 106 -4.75 11.04 24.25
N CYS A 107 -6.01 10.71 23.94
CA CYS A 107 -7.17 11.51 24.33
C CYS A 107 -7.42 11.49 25.85
N LEU A 108 -7.19 10.36 26.53
CA LEU A 108 -7.28 10.25 27.99
C LEU A 108 -6.11 10.94 28.69
N LYS A 109 -4.90 10.94 28.11
CA LYS A 109 -3.76 11.71 28.63
C LYS A 109 -3.89 13.21 28.43
N LEU A 110 -4.76 13.67 27.52
CA LEU A 110 -5.06 15.07 27.28
C LEU A 110 -6.10 15.68 28.26
N GLY A 111 -6.49 14.94 29.30
CA GLY A 111 -7.40 15.41 30.36
C GLY A 111 -6.96 16.66 31.15
N HIS A 112 -5.82 17.29 30.83
CA HIS A 112 -5.39 18.53 31.47
C HIS A 112 -4.90 19.66 30.55
N PHE A 113 -4.84 19.49 29.22
CA PHE A 113 -4.49 20.60 28.33
C PHE A 113 -5.26 20.52 27.01
N TRP A 114 -6.36 21.27 26.97
CA TRP A 114 -7.06 21.67 25.75
C TRP A 114 -6.19 22.65 24.95
N TRP A 115 -5.18 22.24 24.18
CA TRP A 115 -4.68 23.05 23.06
C TRP A 115 -4.05 22.16 21.99
N ILE A 116 -4.79 22.05 20.87
CA ILE A 116 -4.32 21.94 19.47
C ILE A 116 -3.40 20.76 19.12
N CYS A 117 -3.98 19.76 18.46
CA CYS A 117 -3.31 19.07 17.35
C CYS A 117 -3.60 19.90 16.08
N LEU A 118 -2.61 20.68 15.65
CA LEU A 118 -2.42 21.08 14.26
C LEU A 118 -1.36 20.16 13.69
#